data_AF-A0A8S8ZVH0-F1
#
_entry.id   AF-A0A8S8ZVH0-F1
#
_cell.length_a   1.000
_cell.length_b   1.000
_cell.length_c   1.000
_cell.angle_alpha   90.00
_cell.angle_beta   90.00
_cell.angle_gamma   90.00
#
_symmetry.space_group_name_H-M   'P 1'
#
loop_
_entity.id
_entity.type
_entity.pdbx_description
1 polymer ?
#
loop_
_entity_poly.entity_id
_entity_poly.type
_entity_poly.pdbx_seq_one_letter_code
_entity_poly.pdbx_strand_id
1 'polypeptide(L)'
;MATTTDHPKITLYWLNDSRAQRMVWLLEELGVPYDVKIFHRGKDMLAPAELQQIHPLGKSPVVTIQPTEPGAKEIVLAESPFIAQYLCDHFGKDLIPKKYNDGQEGKLGGETEEWMRYQHLLYYSEGSLMPPLLVALILSVISGPKIPFFIRPITSTVAGKVHNSFVVPNIEKHCAFLQQQLETSPKGGNYLCGDRLTAADILVSYPLLNLPRVEALGGESQKGKLKEKFPKLFEYVARLEEHEGYKRADKKIGDLEAKEKGTSEGLDW
;
A
#
# COMPACT_ATOMS: atom_id res chain seq x y z
N MET A 1 -6.31 -39.96 -6.74
CA MET A 1 -6.34 -38.73 -7.55
C MET A 1 -6.69 -37.60 -6.62
N ALA A 2 -5.89 -36.54 -6.61
CA ALA A 2 -5.95 -35.46 -5.63
C ALA A 2 -7.32 -34.78 -5.62
N THR A 3 -7.86 -34.57 -4.42
CA THR A 3 -9.04 -33.75 -4.17
C THR A 3 -8.76 -32.33 -4.65
N THR A 4 -9.41 -31.90 -5.73
CA THR A 4 -9.49 -30.47 -6.07
C THR A 4 -10.23 -29.78 -4.92
N THR A 5 -9.49 -29.19 -4.00
CA THR A 5 -10.06 -28.24 -3.04
C THR A 5 -10.59 -27.08 -3.86
N ASP A 6 -11.91 -26.93 -3.89
CA ASP A 6 -12.58 -25.84 -4.57
C ASP A 6 -12.23 -24.56 -3.80
N HIS A 7 -11.19 -23.85 -4.26
CA HIS A 7 -10.78 -22.57 -3.69
C HIS A 7 -11.58 -21.46 -4.37
N PRO A 8 -12.03 -20.43 -3.63
CA PRO A 8 -12.68 -19.28 -4.25
C PRO A 8 -11.73 -18.63 -5.26
N LYS A 9 -12.27 -18.20 -6.41
CA LYS A 9 -11.45 -17.49 -7.40
C LYS A 9 -11.24 -16.06 -6.94
N ILE A 10 -10.00 -15.71 -6.60
CA ILE A 10 -9.60 -14.36 -6.20
C ILE A 10 -8.94 -13.67 -7.39
N THR A 11 -9.35 -12.44 -7.72
CA THR A 11 -8.74 -11.63 -8.77
C THR A 11 -8.38 -10.24 -8.22
N LEU A 12 -7.11 -9.89 -8.27
CA LEU A 12 -6.62 -8.54 -7.97
C LEU A 12 -6.53 -7.71 -9.26
N TYR A 13 -7.20 -6.56 -9.27
CA TYR A 13 -7.11 -5.59 -10.36
C TYR A 13 -6.02 -4.57 -10.03
N TRP A 14 -4.81 -4.83 -10.54
CA TRP A 14 -3.60 -4.09 -10.20
C TRP A 14 -3.39 -2.93 -11.19
N LEU A 15 -3.05 -1.76 -10.66
CA LEU A 15 -2.71 -0.57 -11.44
C LEU A 15 -1.28 -0.15 -11.15
N ASN A 16 -0.49 0.18 -12.17
CA ASN A 16 0.88 0.66 -11.97
C ASN A 16 0.92 1.96 -11.13
N ASP A 17 1.99 2.13 -10.35
CA ASP A 17 2.15 3.24 -9.41
C ASP A 17 0.88 3.47 -8.56
N SER A 18 0.39 2.40 -7.94
CA SER A 18 -0.79 2.45 -7.09
C SER A 18 -0.62 1.61 -5.82
N ARG A 19 -1.56 1.83 -4.89
CA ARG A 19 -1.72 1.07 -3.66
C ARG A 19 -2.04 -0.42 -3.90
N ALA A 20 -2.19 -0.88 -5.14
CA ALA A 20 -2.38 -2.30 -5.42
C ALA A 20 -1.13 -3.13 -5.13
N GLN A 21 0.07 -2.54 -5.14
CA GLN A 21 1.31 -3.28 -4.87
C GLN A 21 1.27 -3.98 -3.50
N ARG A 22 0.79 -3.29 -2.46
CA ARG A 22 0.64 -3.88 -1.13
C ARG A 22 -0.40 -5.00 -1.06
N MET A 23 -1.37 -5.07 -1.99
CA MET A 23 -2.34 -6.17 -2.04
C MET A 23 -1.74 -7.42 -2.66
N VAL A 24 -0.81 -7.27 -3.62
CA VAL A 24 -0.01 -8.39 -4.11
C VAL A 24 0.78 -9.00 -2.95
N TRP A 25 1.49 -8.15 -2.19
CA TRP A 25 2.23 -8.61 -1.01
C TRP A 25 1.33 -9.29 0.01
N LEU A 26 0.18 -8.69 0.35
CA LEU A 26 -0.77 -9.33 1.25
C LEU A 26 -1.19 -10.72 0.77
N LEU A 27 -1.54 -10.87 -0.51
CA LEU A 27 -1.96 -12.17 -1.07
C LEU A 27 -0.81 -13.19 -1.08
N GLU A 28 0.43 -12.76 -1.28
CA GLU A 28 1.63 -13.62 -1.16
C GLU A 28 1.91 -14.06 0.28
N GLU A 29 1.57 -13.26 1.29
CA GLU A 29 1.67 -13.66 2.71
C GLU A 29 0.53 -14.59 3.11
N LEU A 30 -0.67 -14.39 2.57
CA LEU A 30 -1.83 -15.25 2.81
C LEU A 30 -1.69 -16.64 2.16
N GLY A 31 -0.81 -16.78 1.16
CA GLY A 31 -0.56 -18.05 0.48
C GLY A 31 -1.76 -18.59 -0.30
N VAL A 32 -2.74 -17.74 -0.60
CA VAL A 32 -3.93 -18.12 -1.37
C VAL A 32 -3.67 -18.07 -2.87
N PRO A 33 -4.25 -18.95 -3.69
CA PRO A 33 -4.24 -18.79 -5.14
C PRO A 33 -5.02 -17.53 -5.56
N TYR A 34 -4.45 -16.73 -6.46
CA TYR A 34 -5.11 -15.55 -7.01
C TYR A 34 -4.59 -15.20 -8.41
N ASP A 35 -5.46 -14.58 -9.20
CA ASP A 35 -5.13 -13.98 -10.48
C ASP A 35 -4.82 -12.48 -10.31
N VAL A 36 -3.97 -11.94 -11.18
CA VAL A 36 -3.74 -10.49 -11.28
C VAL A 36 -4.13 -10.03 -12.68
N LYS A 37 -5.00 -9.02 -12.76
CA LYS A 37 -5.30 -8.30 -13.99
C LYS A 37 -4.58 -6.95 -13.96
N ILE A 38 -3.66 -6.73 -14.88
CA ILE A 38 -2.85 -5.51 -14.94
C ILE A 38 -3.59 -4.41 -15.69
N PHE A 39 -3.46 -3.19 -15.17
CA PHE A 39 -3.90 -1.95 -15.78
C PHE A 39 -2.76 -0.93 -15.72
N HIS A 40 -2.72 -0.07 -16.74
CA HIS A 40 -1.73 1.00 -16.84
C HIS A 40 -2.41 2.37 -16.83
N ARG A 41 -1.80 3.33 -16.14
CA ARG A 41 -2.23 4.72 -16.16
C ARG A 41 -2.10 5.32 -17.56
N GLY A 42 -3.04 6.19 -17.90
CA GLY A 42 -2.99 6.97 -19.12
C GLY A 42 -1.85 7.99 -19.13
N LYS A 43 -1.66 8.68 -20.27
CA LYS A 43 -0.70 9.78 -20.39
C LYS A 43 -0.99 10.93 -19.42
N ASP A 44 -2.19 11.05 -18.88
CA ASP A 44 -2.60 12.02 -17.86
C ASP A 44 -2.35 11.54 -16.42
N MET A 45 -1.76 10.36 -16.24
CA MET A 45 -1.57 9.66 -14.98
C MET A 45 -2.87 9.18 -14.32
N LEU A 46 -4.01 9.24 -15.02
CA LEU A 46 -5.28 8.74 -14.50
C LEU A 46 -5.43 7.24 -14.72
N ALA A 47 -6.29 6.64 -13.91
CA ALA A 47 -6.72 5.26 -14.08
C ALA A 47 -7.50 5.12 -15.39
N PRO A 48 -7.34 4.00 -16.13
CA PRO A 48 -8.10 3.75 -17.35
C PRO A 48 -9.59 3.56 -17.03
N ALA A 49 -10.47 3.94 -17.96
CA ALA A 49 -11.92 3.95 -17.75
C ALA A 49 -12.48 2.52 -17.51
N GLU A 50 -11.80 1.51 -18.02
CA GLU A 50 -12.09 0.09 -17.84
C GLU A 50 -12.14 -0.32 -16.36
N LEU A 51 -11.41 0.36 -15.47
CA LEU A 51 -11.51 0.08 -14.02
C LEU A 51 -12.89 0.42 -13.45
N GLN A 52 -13.65 1.33 -14.07
CA GLN A 52 -15.03 1.65 -13.65
C GLN A 52 -15.99 0.48 -13.87
N GLN A 53 -15.67 -0.43 -14.81
CA GLN A 53 -16.45 -1.63 -15.06
C GLN A 53 -16.35 -2.64 -13.90
N ILE A 54 -15.28 -2.55 -13.09
CA ILE A 54 -15.04 -3.42 -11.94
C ILE A 54 -15.63 -2.80 -10.67
N HIS A 55 -15.36 -1.51 -10.45
CA HIS A 55 -15.94 -0.77 -9.33
C HIS A 55 -16.26 0.67 -9.76
N PRO A 56 -17.45 1.23 -9.44
CA PRO A 56 -17.91 2.52 -9.99
C PRO A 56 -16.97 3.71 -9.81
N LEU A 57 -16.15 3.72 -8.76
CA LEU A 57 -15.17 4.78 -8.51
C LEU A 57 -13.93 4.74 -9.44
N GLY A 58 -13.70 3.64 -10.16
CA GLY A 58 -12.54 3.47 -11.04
C GLY A 58 -11.20 3.65 -10.33
N LYS A 59 -11.13 3.30 -9.04
CA LYS A 59 -9.92 3.40 -8.21
C LYS A 59 -9.27 2.03 -8.05
N SER A 60 -8.03 2.03 -7.60
CA SER A 60 -7.23 0.83 -7.34
C SER A 60 -6.59 0.93 -5.95
N PRO A 61 -6.48 -0.18 -5.20
CA PRO A 61 -6.83 -1.56 -5.59
C PRO A 61 -8.33 -1.88 -5.55
N VAL A 62 -8.69 -2.89 -6.33
CA VAL A 62 -9.94 -3.64 -6.23
C VAL A 62 -9.62 -5.13 -6.26
N VAL A 63 -10.32 -5.91 -5.45
CA VAL A 63 -10.24 -7.37 -5.46
C VAL A 63 -11.65 -7.92 -5.69
N THR A 64 -11.79 -8.89 -6.58
CA THR A 64 -13.01 -9.69 -6.65
C THR A 64 -12.78 -11.10 -6.16
N ILE A 65 -13.80 -11.68 -5.53
CA ILE A 65 -13.79 -13.04 -5.01
C ILE A 65 -15.07 -13.71 -5.49
N GLN A 66 -14.95 -14.79 -6.25
CA GLN A 66 -16.07 -15.67 -6.57
C GLN A 66 -16.06 -16.84 -5.56
N PRO A 67 -17.02 -16.90 -4.62
CA PRO A 67 -17.16 -18.05 -3.72
C PRO A 67 -17.54 -19.31 -4.50
N THR A 68 -17.22 -20.46 -3.93
CA THR A 68 -17.47 -21.78 -4.53
C THR A 68 -18.90 -22.27 -4.30
N GLU A 69 -19.63 -21.66 -3.36
CA GLU A 69 -21.02 -21.98 -3.10
C GLU A 69 -21.90 -21.72 -4.35
N PRO A 70 -22.70 -22.70 -4.81
CA PRO A 70 -23.59 -22.51 -5.95
C PRO A 70 -24.57 -21.35 -5.73
N GLY A 71 -24.61 -20.42 -6.68
CA GLY A 71 -25.48 -19.24 -6.61
C GLY A 71 -24.94 -18.10 -5.74
N ALA A 72 -23.74 -18.24 -5.14
CA ALA A 72 -23.09 -17.14 -4.45
C ALA A 72 -22.74 -16.00 -5.41
N LYS A 73 -23.05 -14.78 -4.99
CA LYS A 73 -22.71 -13.57 -5.74
C LYS A 73 -21.21 -13.31 -5.64
N GLU A 74 -20.61 -12.80 -6.72
CA GLU A 74 -19.25 -12.27 -6.68
C GLU A 74 -19.17 -11.13 -5.66
N ILE A 75 -18.10 -11.14 -4.88
CA ILE A 75 -17.79 -10.13 -3.88
C ILE A 75 -16.79 -9.17 -4.50
N VAL A 76 -17.12 -7.88 -4.51
CA VAL A 76 -16.23 -6.81 -4.98
C VAL A 76 -15.77 -6.00 -3.78
N LEU A 77 -14.45 -5.99 -3.54
CA LEU A 77 -13.83 -5.30 -2.42
C LEU A 77 -13.00 -4.12 -2.92
N ALA A 78 -13.32 -2.93 -2.41
CA ALA A 78 -12.56 -1.70 -2.58
C ALA A 78 -12.14 -1.17 -1.19
N GLU A 79 -11.23 -0.19 -1.16
CA GLU A 79 -10.57 0.32 0.07
C GLU A 79 -9.58 -0.68 0.68
N SER A 80 -8.29 -0.37 0.64
CA SER A 80 -7.29 -1.35 1.07
C SER A 80 -7.33 -1.75 2.54
N PRO A 81 -7.68 -0.89 3.51
CA PRO A 81 -7.89 -1.34 4.88
C PRO A 81 -9.00 -2.38 4.97
N PHE A 82 -10.10 -2.19 4.24
CA PHE A 82 -11.21 -3.14 4.19
C PHE A 82 -10.84 -4.43 3.46
N ILE A 83 -10.20 -4.33 2.27
CA ILE A 83 -9.68 -5.50 1.55
C ILE A 83 -8.76 -6.31 2.45
N ALA A 84 -7.82 -5.66 3.16
CA ALA A 84 -6.88 -6.34 4.03
C ALA A 84 -7.56 -7.05 5.18
N GLN A 85 -8.48 -6.38 5.87
CA GLN A 85 -9.27 -6.98 6.95
C GLN A 85 -10.07 -8.18 6.45
N TYR A 86 -10.84 -8.00 5.37
CA TYR A 86 -11.67 -9.06 4.80
C TYR A 86 -10.84 -10.29 4.41
N LEU A 87 -9.70 -10.09 3.74
CA LEU A 87 -8.84 -11.20 3.34
C LEU A 87 -8.18 -11.89 4.54
N CYS A 88 -7.70 -11.15 5.54
CA CYS A 88 -7.06 -11.75 6.71
C CYS A 88 -8.08 -12.53 7.57
N ASP A 89 -9.29 -12.01 7.74
CA ASP A 89 -10.34 -12.67 8.52
C ASP A 89 -10.73 -14.05 7.94
N HIS A 90 -10.70 -14.18 6.60
CA HIS A 90 -11.08 -15.41 5.91
C HIS A 90 -9.92 -16.34 5.55
N PHE A 91 -8.73 -15.80 5.26
CA PHE A 91 -7.63 -16.59 4.67
C PHE A 91 -6.34 -16.60 5.49
N GLY A 92 -6.16 -15.72 6.48
CA GLY A 92 -4.88 -15.64 7.20
C GLY A 92 -4.94 -14.86 8.49
N LYS A 93 -5.39 -15.53 9.55
CA LYS A 93 -5.51 -14.97 10.90
C LYS A 93 -4.14 -14.65 11.53
N ASP A 94 -3.05 -15.21 11.00
CA ASP A 94 -1.70 -14.97 11.53
C ASP A 94 -1.20 -13.54 11.29
N LEU A 95 -1.79 -12.81 10.33
CA LEU A 95 -1.51 -11.39 10.08
C LEU A 95 -2.33 -10.44 10.96
N ILE A 96 -3.17 -10.98 11.85
CA ILE A 96 -3.99 -10.25 12.81
C ILE A 96 -3.47 -10.56 14.22
N PRO A 97 -3.06 -9.55 15.01
CA PRO A 97 -2.72 -9.79 16.41
C PRO A 97 -3.90 -10.32 17.23
N LYS A 98 -3.58 -11.05 18.31
CA LYS A 98 -4.59 -11.51 19.26
C LYS A 98 -5.37 -10.31 19.81
N LYS A 99 -6.70 -10.32 19.66
CA LYS A 99 -7.52 -9.17 20.04
C LYS A 99 -7.53 -8.88 21.54
N TYR A 100 -7.83 -9.87 22.37
CA TYR A 100 -8.01 -9.67 23.81
C TYR A 100 -6.86 -10.28 24.63
N ASN A 101 -6.56 -9.65 25.77
CA ASN A 101 -5.78 -10.30 26.82
C ASN A 101 -6.57 -11.48 27.40
N ASP A 102 -5.88 -12.48 27.94
CA ASP A 102 -6.53 -13.70 28.48
C ASP A 102 -7.58 -13.37 29.54
N GLY A 103 -8.83 -13.83 29.32
CA GLY A 103 -9.95 -13.62 30.24
C GLY A 103 -10.53 -12.19 30.23
N GLN A 104 -10.16 -11.37 29.24
CA GLN A 104 -10.68 -10.00 29.07
C GLN A 104 -11.60 -9.85 27.85
N GLU A 105 -12.10 -10.96 27.29
CA GLU A 105 -12.98 -10.95 26.12
C GLU A 105 -14.25 -10.13 26.38
N GLY A 106 -14.51 -9.17 25.49
CA GLY A 106 -15.71 -8.31 25.55
C GLY A 106 -15.68 -7.23 26.63
N LYS A 107 -14.58 -7.11 27.40
CA LYS A 107 -14.42 -6.05 28.40
C LYS A 107 -13.84 -4.78 27.77
N LEU A 108 -14.35 -3.62 28.18
CA LEU A 108 -13.82 -2.32 27.76
C LEU A 108 -12.35 -2.18 28.17
N GLY A 109 -11.45 -1.99 27.21
CA GLY A 109 -10.01 -1.91 27.45
C GLY A 109 -9.36 -3.27 27.69
N GLY A 110 -10.05 -4.37 27.37
CA GLY A 110 -9.51 -5.72 27.47
C GLY A 110 -8.58 -6.11 26.31
N GLU A 111 -8.52 -5.27 25.27
CA GLU A 111 -7.73 -5.51 24.07
C GLU A 111 -6.21 -5.50 24.33
N THR A 112 -5.46 -6.25 23.52
CA THR A 112 -3.99 -6.21 23.54
C THR A 112 -3.48 -4.91 22.91
N GLU A 113 -2.29 -4.46 23.31
CA GLU A 113 -1.65 -3.29 22.69
C GLU A 113 -1.37 -3.53 21.20
N GLU A 114 -0.92 -4.75 20.84
CA GLU A 114 -0.67 -5.17 19.47
C GLU A 114 -1.91 -4.99 18.58
N TRP A 115 -3.07 -5.45 19.07
CA TRP A 115 -4.31 -5.35 18.31
C TRP A 115 -4.81 -3.91 18.19
N MET A 116 -4.69 -3.12 19.26
CA MET A 116 -5.06 -1.70 19.24
C MET A 116 -4.19 -0.90 18.25
N ARG A 117 -2.88 -1.16 18.23
CA ARG A 117 -1.97 -0.58 17.23
C ARG A 117 -2.32 -1.04 15.83
N TYR A 118 -2.55 -2.33 15.62
CA TYR A 118 -2.96 -2.90 14.34
C TYR A 118 -4.21 -2.22 13.79
N GLN A 119 -5.28 -2.12 14.59
CA GLN A 119 -6.51 -1.45 14.18
C GLN A 119 -6.27 0.01 13.82
N HIS A 120 -5.57 0.77 14.67
CA HIS A 120 -5.25 2.16 14.37
C HIS A 120 -4.46 2.29 13.07
N LEU A 121 -3.42 1.47 12.87
CA LEU A 121 -2.52 1.55 11.73
C LEU A 121 -3.18 1.17 10.40
N LEU A 122 -4.15 0.25 10.40
CA LEU A 122 -4.96 -0.06 9.22
C LEU A 122 -5.62 1.21 8.65
N TYR A 123 -6.31 1.97 9.48
CA TYR A 123 -7.00 3.20 9.07
C TYR A 123 -6.03 4.37 8.89
N TYR A 124 -5.02 4.50 9.76
CA TYR A 124 -4.01 5.54 9.71
C TYR A 124 -3.27 5.59 8.37
N SER A 125 -2.97 4.41 7.77
CA SER A 125 -2.27 4.34 6.49
C SER A 125 -2.99 5.18 5.41
N GLU A 126 -4.32 5.08 5.31
CA GLU A 126 -5.09 5.85 4.34
C GLU A 126 -5.59 7.20 4.85
N GLY A 127 -6.07 7.27 6.09
CA GLY A 127 -6.69 8.47 6.64
C GLY A 127 -5.71 9.57 7.02
N SER A 128 -4.46 9.19 7.32
CA SER A 128 -3.48 10.10 7.91
C SER A 128 -2.18 10.17 7.11
N LEU A 129 -1.61 9.03 6.72
CA LEU A 129 -0.28 8.99 6.09
C LEU A 129 -0.31 9.24 4.58
N MET A 130 -1.26 8.64 3.84
CA MET A 130 -1.38 8.87 2.39
C MET A 130 -1.77 10.30 1.95
N PRO A 131 -2.57 11.10 2.69
CA PRO A 131 -2.95 12.45 2.27
C PRO A 131 -1.78 13.40 1.93
N PRO A 132 -0.72 13.57 2.76
CA PRO A 132 0.42 14.39 2.38
C PRO A 132 1.17 13.85 1.15
N LEU A 133 1.20 12.53 0.94
CA LEU A 133 1.76 11.92 -0.28
C LEU A 133 0.91 12.22 -1.52
N LEU A 134 -0.41 12.23 -1.40
CA LEU A 134 -1.30 12.62 -2.49
C LEU A 134 -1.08 14.10 -2.86
N VAL A 135 -0.94 14.98 -1.87
CA VAL A 135 -0.59 16.38 -2.12
C VAL A 135 0.76 16.47 -2.83
N ALA A 136 1.77 15.75 -2.37
CA ALA A 136 3.08 15.68 -3.03
C ALA A 136 2.97 15.22 -4.50
N LEU A 137 2.16 14.20 -4.80
CA LEU A 137 1.89 13.75 -6.16
C LEU A 137 1.22 14.84 -7.01
N ILE A 138 0.23 15.57 -6.47
CA ILE A 138 -0.41 16.67 -7.20
C ILE A 138 0.61 17.77 -7.51
N LEU A 139 1.47 18.12 -6.54
CA LEU A 139 2.53 19.12 -6.71
C LEU A 139 3.54 18.71 -7.79
N SER A 140 3.86 17.42 -7.90
CA SER A 140 4.77 16.91 -8.93
C SER A 140 4.17 17.05 -10.34
N VAL A 141 2.86 16.82 -10.49
CA VAL A 141 2.16 16.97 -11.77
C VAL A 141 2.15 18.42 -12.24
N ILE A 142 1.80 19.38 -11.36
CA ILE A 142 1.73 20.82 -11.71
C ILE A 142 3.10 21.51 -11.80
N SER A 143 4.16 20.82 -11.41
CA SER A 143 5.56 21.26 -11.60
C SER A 143 6.25 20.50 -12.73
N GLY A 144 5.56 19.56 -13.36
CA GLY A 144 6.10 18.65 -14.35
C GLY A 144 6.28 19.27 -15.75
N PRO A 145 6.88 18.50 -16.68
CA PRO A 145 7.18 18.97 -18.03
C PRO A 145 5.94 19.22 -18.90
N LYS A 146 4.76 18.74 -18.49
CA LYS A 146 3.49 18.97 -19.21
C LYS A 146 2.94 20.38 -19.03
N ILE A 147 3.41 21.13 -18.03
CA ILE A 147 3.01 22.51 -17.84
C ILE A 147 3.80 23.40 -18.82
N PRO A 148 3.14 24.28 -19.60
CA PRO A 148 3.81 25.15 -20.55
C PRO A 148 4.94 25.96 -19.91
N PHE A 149 6.08 26.05 -20.60
CA PHE A 149 7.32 26.56 -20.02
C PHE A 149 7.20 28.00 -19.48
N PHE A 150 6.31 28.81 -20.05
CA PHE A 150 6.09 30.21 -19.66
C PHE A 150 5.27 30.36 -18.37
N ILE A 151 4.45 29.37 -17.99
CA ILE A 151 3.69 29.34 -16.72
C ILE A 151 4.43 28.55 -15.65
N ARG A 152 5.20 27.53 -16.06
CA ARG A 152 5.89 26.59 -15.16
C ARG A 152 6.70 27.25 -14.02
N PRO A 153 7.46 28.35 -14.21
CA PRO A 153 8.18 28.99 -13.11
C PRO A 153 7.25 29.44 -11.96
N ILE A 154 6.05 29.92 -12.29
CA ILE A 154 5.06 30.37 -11.31
C ILE A 154 4.48 29.16 -10.57
N THR A 155 4.03 28.13 -11.31
CA THR A 155 3.45 26.93 -10.69
C THR A 155 4.47 26.17 -9.84
N SER A 156 5.71 26.04 -10.30
CA SER A 156 6.81 25.45 -9.53
C SER A 156 7.12 26.23 -8.26
N THR A 157 7.07 27.57 -8.30
CA THR A 157 7.27 28.41 -7.10
C THR A 157 6.16 28.19 -6.08
N VAL A 158 4.90 28.16 -6.52
CA VAL A 158 3.75 27.87 -5.64
C VAL A 158 3.86 26.46 -5.07
N ALA A 159 4.17 25.47 -5.91
CA ALA A 159 4.34 24.09 -5.48
C ALA A 159 5.45 23.94 -4.44
N GLY A 160 6.60 24.59 -4.65
CA GLY A 160 7.71 24.60 -3.68
C GLY A 160 7.30 25.19 -2.33
N LYS A 161 6.49 26.26 -2.32
CA LYS A 161 5.96 26.83 -1.06
C LYS A 161 5.06 25.84 -0.32
N VAL A 162 4.09 25.24 -1.01
CA VAL A 162 3.17 24.25 -0.41
C VAL A 162 3.93 23.01 0.05
N HIS A 163 4.91 22.54 -0.72
CA HIS A 163 5.76 21.42 -0.33
C HIS A 163 6.48 21.71 0.99
N ASN A 164 7.15 22.86 1.09
CA ASN A 164 7.89 23.25 2.30
C ASN A 164 6.99 23.57 3.50
N SER A 165 5.83 24.20 3.30
CA SER A 165 4.96 24.64 4.41
C SER A 165 3.97 23.57 4.87
N PHE A 166 3.64 22.60 4.03
CA PHE A 166 2.63 21.58 4.31
C PHE A 166 3.18 20.16 4.18
N VAL A 167 3.76 19.78 3.04
CA VAL A 167 4.16 18.38 2.79
C VAL A 167 5.29 17.96 3.73
N VAL A 168 6.42 18.67 3.70
CA VAL A 168 7.61 18.36 4.52
C VAL A 168 7.27 18.25 6.01
N PRO A 169 6.67 19.25 6.68
CA PRO A 169 6.42 19.16 8.11
C PRO A 169 5.42 18.05 8.47
N ASN A 170 4.43 17.75 7.61
CA ASN A 170 3.53 16.63 7.88
C ASN A 170 4.25 15.29 7.71
N ILE A 171 5.02 15.11 6.63
CA ILE A 171 5.83 13.89 6.43
C ILE A 171 6.77 13.66 7.60
N GLU A 172 7.51 14.69 8.04
CA GLU A 172 8.41 14.57 9.19
C GLU A 172 7.67 14.20 10.48
N LYS A 173 6.47 14.74 10.72
CA LYS A 173 5.62 14.35 11.87
C LYS A 173 5.21 12.88 11.79
N HIS A 174 4.81 12.40 10.62
CA HIS A 174 4.46 11.00 10.43
C HIS A 174 5.68 10.08 10.60
N CYS A 175 6.85 10.47 10.08
CA CYS A 175 8.08 9.72 10.28
C CYS A 175 8.49 9.66 11.75
N ALA A 176 8.40 10.79 12.47
CA ALA A 176 8.68 10.83 13.91
C ALA A 176 7.72 9.93 14.70
N PHE A 177 6.42 10.00 14.39
CA PHE A 177 5.42 9.13 15.00
C PHE A 177 5.71 7.64 14.77
N LEU A 178 5.97 7.23 13.52
CA LEU A 178 6.25 5.83 13.20
C LEU A 178 7.58 5.35 13.79
N GLN A 179 8.61 6.19 13.83
CA GLN A 179 9.85 5.87 14.54
C GLN A 179 9.58 5.62 16.03
N GLN A 180 8.78 6.47 16.68
CA GLN A 180 8.39 6.28 18.08
C GLN A 180 7.56 4.99 18.27
N GLN A 181 6.66 4.66 17.33
CA GLN A 181 5.92 3.40 17.37
C GLN A 181 6.88 2.19 17.31
N LEU A 182 7.93 2.25 16.50
CA LEU A 182 8.97 1.21 16.43
C LEU A 182 9.87 1.17 17.68
N GLU A 183 10.10 2.31 18.34
CA GLU A 183 10.81 2.39 19.63
C GLU A 183 10.04 1.75 20.77
N THR A 184 8.72 1.85 20.71
CA THR A 184 7.81 1.32 21.72
C THR A 184 7.07 0.08 21.25
N SER A 185 7.58 -0.61 20.23
CA SER A 185 6.87 -1.77 19.65
C SER A 185 6.58 -2.81 20.74
N PRO A 186 5.33 -3.33 20.82
CA PRO A 186 4.97 -4.32 21.82
C PRO A 186 5.95 -5.49 21.84
N LYS A 187 6.26 -6.00 23.03
CA LYS A 187 7.26 -7.07 23.26
C LYS A 187 8.67 -6.73 22.77
N GLY A 188 8.99 -5.45 22.53
CA GLY A 188 10.28 -5.05 21.96
C GLY A 188 10.46 -5.52 20.52
N GLY A 189 9.35 -5.70 19.79
CA GLY A 189 9.34 -6.27 18.47
C GLY A 189 9.94 -5.39 17.37
N ASN A 190 10.13 -5.99 16.19
CA ASN A 190 10.76 -5.34 15.03
C ASN A 190 9.76 -4.82 13.98
N TYR A 191 8.46 -4.95 14.26
CA TYR A 191 7.35 -4.46 13.42
C TYR A 191 6.51 -3.44 14.20
N LEU A 192 5.58 -2.75 13.54
CA LEU A 192 4.80 -1.68 14.19
C LEU A 192 3.85 -2.20 15.27
N CYS A 193 3.37 -3.43 15.11
CA CYS A 193 2.39 -4.06 16.00
C CYS A 193 3.00 -5.10 16.93
N GLY A 194 4.32 -5.35 16.89
CA GLY A 194 4.98 -6.33 17.73
C GLY A 194 6.14 -7.02 17.04
N ASP A 195 6.35 -8.30 17.35
CA ASP A 195 7.47 -9.13 16.90
C ASP A 195 7.26 -9.79 15.53
N ARG A 196 6.03 -9.75 14.99
CA ARG A 196 5.64 -10.38 13.73
C ARG A 196 5.04 -9.36 12.77
N LEU A 197 5.20 -9.65 11.47
CA LEU A 197 4.54 -8.90 10.40
C LEU A 197 3.01 -9.00 10.56
N THR A 198 2.32 -7.89 10.35
CA THR A 198 0.86 -7.83 10.28
C THR A 198 0.40 -7.18 8.99
N ALA A 199 -0.89 -7.29 8.67
CA ALA A 199 -1.44 -6.57 7.53
C ALA A 199 -1.28 -5.04 7.65
N ALA A 200 -1.20 -4.49 8.87
CA ALA A 200 -0.95 -3.07 9.08
C ALA A 200 0.45 -2.65 8.60
N ASP A 201 1.48 -3.47 8.83
CA ASP A 201 2.83 -3.23 8.33
C ASP A 201 2.83 -3.21 6.80
N ILE A 202 2.14 -4.16 6.17
CA ILE A 202 1.96 -4.24 4.70
C ILE A 202 1.24 -2.99 4.17
N LEU A 203 0.18 -2.51 4.83
CA LEU A 203 -0.52 -1.30 4.39
C LEU A 203 0.33 -0.04 4.53
N VAL A 204 1.10 0.09 5.62
CA VAL A 204 1.97 1.24 5.90
C VAL A 204 3.24 1.21 5.03
N SER A 205 3.66 0.04 4.54
CA SER A 205 4.84 -0.09 3.67
C SER A 205 4.75 0.80 2.43
N TYR A 206 3.60 0.84 1.77
CA TYR A 206 3.45 1.55 0.49
C TYR A 206 3.78 3.05 0.60
N PRO A 207 3.17 3.84 1.51
CA PRO A 207 3.59 5.22 1.68
C PRO A 207 5.06 5.38 2.09
N LEU A 208 5.58 4.51 2.96
CA LEU A 208 6.98 4.59 3.39
C LEU A 208 7.97 4.39 2.25
N LEU A 209 7.73 3.39 1.39
CA LEU A 209 8.55 3.11 0.20
C LEU A 209 8.50 4.24 -0.83
N ASN A 210 7.47 5.10 -0.78
CA ASN A 210 7.33 6.26 -1.66
C ASN A 210 7.88 7.56 -1.05
N LEU A 211 8.38 7.57 0.20
CA LEU A 211 8.99 8.75 0.81
C LEU A 211 10.16 9.33 -0.01
N PRO A 212 11.07 8.53 -0.60
CA PRO A 212 12.14 9.08 -1.43
C PRO A 212 11.63 9.88 -2.64
N ARG A 213 10.46 9.50 -3.20
CA ARG A 213 9.81 10.25 -4.29
C ARG A 213 9.29 11.61 -3.80
N VAL A 214 8.83 11.68 -2.55
CA VAL A 214 8.36 12.93 -1.92
C VAL A 214 9.54 13.85 -1.58
N GLU A 215 10.64 13.30 -1.06
CA GLU A 215 11.87 14.05 -0.80
C GLU A 215 12.44 14.67 -2.08
N ALA A 216 12.45 13.91 -3.18
CA ALA A 216 12.96 14.36 -4.47
C ALA A 216 12.25 15.61 -5.01
N LEU A 217 11.00 15.89 -4.59
CA LEU A 217 10.30 17.12 -4.96
C LEU A 217 10.92 18.38 -4.34
N GLY A 218 11.64 18.23 -3.23
CA GLY A 218 12.42 19.31 -2.62
C GLY A 218 13.76 19.57 -3.34
N GLY A 219 14.08 18.80 -4.38
CA GLY A 219 15.34 18.83 -5.12
C GLY A 219 16.39 17.86 -4.59
N GLU A 220 17.47 17.66 -5.36
CA GLU A 220 18.52 16.68 -5.06
C GLU A 220 19.17 16.90 -3.68
N SER A 221 19.22 18.14 -3.20
CA SER A 221 19.77 18.50 -1.89
C SER A 221 18.95 18.00 -0.69
N GLN A 222 17.74 17.48 -0.91
CA GLN A 222 16.88 16.92 0.15
C GLN A 222 16.95 15.39 0.19
N LYS A 223 17.49 14.75 -0.83
CA LYS A 223 17.53 13.30 -0.95
C LYS A 223 18.28 12.69 0.23
N GLY A 224 17.60 11.80 0.96
CA GLY A 224 18.19 11.05 2.09
C GLY A 224 18.10 11.76 3.44
N LYS A 225 17.60 12.99 3.53
CA LYS A 225 17.49 13.71 4.81
C LYS A 225 16.51 13.07 5.78
N LEU A 226 15.40 12.52 5.28
CA LEU A 226 14.47 11.75 6.11
C LEU A 226 15.16 10.50 6.68
N LYS A 227 16.00 9.84 5.90
CA LYS A 227 16.78 8.68 6.37
C LYS A 227 17.78 9.05 7.45
N GLU A 228 18.49 10.16 7.28
CA GLU A 228 19.41 10.70 8.29
C GLU A 228 18.69 11.08 9.58
N LYS A 229 17.50 11.67 9.47
CA LYS A 229 16.69 12.14 10.61
C LYS A 229 15.94 11.01 11.33
N PHE A 230 15.51 9.98 10.61
CA PHE A 230 14.68 8.89 11.12
C PHE A 230 15.30 7.51 10.81
N PRO A 231 16.54 7.23 11.26
CA PRO A 231 17.29 6.04 10.84
C PRO A 231 16.55 4.73 11.16
N LYS A 232 15.93 4.62 12.35
CA LYS A 232 15.21 3.41 12.77
C LYS A 232 13.97 3.13 11.91
N LEU A 233 13.29 4.18 11.45
CA LEU A 233 12.19 4.02 10.49
C LEU A 233 12.71 3.46 9.17
N PHE A 234 13.84 3.95 8.66
CA PHE A 234 14.39 3.47 7.40
C PHE A 234 15.05 2.10 7.50
N GLU A 235 15.55 1.70 8.66
CA GLU A 235 15.92 0.30 8.95
C GLU A 235 14.68 -0.62 8.89
N TYR A 236 13.54 -0.15 9.40
CA TYR A 236 12.28 -0.86 9.27
C TYR A 236 11.81 -0.95 7.81
N VAL A 237 11.91 0.12 7.02
CA VAL A 237 11.60 0.08 5.58
C VAL A 237 12.47 -0.95 4.86
N ALA A 238 13.78 -0.93 5.09
CA ALA A 238 14.70 -1.91 4.52
C ALA A 238 14.32 -3.36 4.92
N ARG A 239 13.91 -3.57 6.17
CA ARG A 239 13.41 -4.88 6.63
C ARG A 239 12.17 -5.34 5.87
N LEU A 240 11.25 -4.42 5.57
CA LEU A 240 10.05 -4.73 4.78
C LEU A 240 10.41 -5.11 3.33
N GLU A 241 11.35 -4.39 2.70
CA GLU A 241 11.83 -4.71 1.35
C GLU A 241 12.55 -6.05 1.28
N GLU A 242 13.27 -6.41 2.34
CA GLU A 242 13.94 -7.70 2.44
C GLU A 242 13.00 -8.87 2.78
N HIS A 243 11.74 -8.60 3.13
CA HIS A 243 10.76 -9.63 3.46
C HIS A 243 10.47 -10.52 2.25
N GLU A 244 10.47 -11.85 2.45
CA GLU A 244 10.34 -12.80 1.35
C GLU A 244 9.02 -12.66 0.57
N GLY A 245 7.89 -12.39 1.25
CA GLY A 245 6.64 -12.13 0.54
C GLY A 245 6.63 -10.81 -0.24
N TYR A 246 7.38 -9.80 0.19
CA TYR A 246 7.53 -8.56 -0.58
C TYR A 246 8.30 -8.85 -1.87
N LYS A 247 9.42 -9.58 -1.79
CA LYS A 247 10.20 -10.00 -2.96
C LYS A 247 9.39 -10.87 -3.92
N ARG A 248 8.58 -11.82 -3.40
CA ARG A 248 7.67 -12.63 -4.24
C ARG A 248 6.65 -11.75 -4.96
N ALA A 249 6.08 -10.77 -4.26
CA ALA A 249 5.10 -9.85 -4.85
C ALA A 249 5.70 -8.97 -5.94
N ASP A 250 6.88 -8.41 -5.70
CA ASP A 250 7.62 -7.61 -6.68
C ASP A 250 7.99 -8.44 -7.92
N LYS A 251 8.56 -9.63 -7.70
CA LYS A 251 8.87 -10.56 -8.79
C LYS A 251 7.63 -10.93 -9.60
N LYS A 252 6.51 -11.25 -8.96
CA LYS A 252 5.26 -11.63 -9.65
C LYS A 252 4.77 -10.52 -10.57
N ILE A 253 4.76 -9.27 -10.10
CA ILE A 253 4.36 -8.14 -10.94
C ILE A 253 5.37 -7.93 -12.08
N GLY A 254 6.67 -8.01 -11.80
CA GLY A 254 7.70 -7.90 -12.83
C GLY A 254 7.57 -8.96 -13.93
N ASP A 255 7.31 -10.22 -13.56
CA ASP A 255 7.09 -11.31 -14.51
C ASP A 255 5.83 -11.07 -15.37
N LEU A 256 4.75 -10.59 -14.77
CA LEU A 256 3.49 -10.31 -15.48
C LEU A 256 3.62 -9.11 -16.43
N GLU A 257 4.27 -8.02 -16.01
CA GLU A 257 4.55 -6.88 -16.87
C GLU A 257 5.47 -7.26 -18.04
N ALA A 258 6.47 -8.11 -17.82
CA ALA A 258 7.35 -8.61 -18.89
C ALA A 258 6.56 -9.44 -19.92
N LYS A 259 5.63 -10.27 -19.45
CA LYS A 259 4.76 -11.07 -20.33
C LYS A 259 3.83 -10.21 -21.18
N GLU A 260 3.24 -9.16 -20.62
CA GLU A 260 2.38 -8.24 -21.40
C GLU A 260 3.20 -7.51 -22.49
N LYS A 261 4.39 -7.02 -22.15
CA LYS A 261 5.29 -6.37 -23.13
C LYS A 261 5.70 -7.33 -24.26
N GLY A 262 6.12 -8.54 -23.92
CA GLY A 262 6.47 -9.56 -24.92
C GLY A 262 5.30 -10.03 -25.79
N THR A 263 4.06 -9.88 -25.31
CA THR A 263 2.85 -10.17 -26.11
C THR A 263 2.51 -9.00 -27.05
N SER A 264 2.84 -7.75 -26.66
CA SER A 264 2.62 -6.55 -27.47
C SER A 264 3.63 -6.37 -28.61
N GLU A 265 4.87 -6.89 -28.48
CA GLU A 265 5.87 -6.89 -29.57
C GLU A 265 5.54 -7.87 -30.71
N GLY A 266 4.49 -8.70 -30.56
CA GLY A 266 3.99 -9.61 -31.60
C GLY A 266 2.78 -9.09 -32.39
N LEU A 267 2.34 -7.85 -32.14
CA LEU A 267 1.21 -7.21 -32.82
C LEU A 267 1.67 -5.89 -33.44
N ASP A 268 2.45 -6.00 -34.52
CA ASP A 268 2.65 -4.90 -35.48
C ASP A 268 1.30 -4.55 -36.12
N TRP A 269 0.87 -3.29 -35.93
CA TRP A 269 -0.04 -2.58 -36.83
C TRP A 269 0.72 -1.44 -37.49
#